data_AF-A0A7S2JUT5-F1
#
_entry.id   AF-A0A7S2JUT5-F1
#
_cell.length_a   1.000
_cell.length_b   1.000
_cell.length_c   1.000
_cell.angle_alpha   90.00
_cell.angle_beta   90.00
_cell.angle_gamma   90.00
#
_symmetry.space_group_name_H-M   'P 1'
#
loop_
_entity.id
_entity.type
_entity.pdbx_description
1 polymer ?
#
loop_
_entity_poly.entity_id
_entity_poly.type
_entity_poly.pdbx_seq_one_letter_code
_entity_poly.pdbx_strand_id
1 'polypeptide(L)'
;MPIALAVAVSWFTLRNTSHGWLFQDIIGAAFLCFIQRTLRLPNIRLASALLILMFFFDIFWVFISPLFFRSSVMVEVATGGGTGEQVPMLLRIPAMGDPLGGDRMLGFGDIALPGLLVSFLRRHDILSRRSACRGYFGPALAGYFVAMCVTLVALQIMKIGQPALLYLVPGTLGTTLVLAWRRQEVGALWEGKACPGASGARLDAPVCNYCPGGHSLILRAAGSGRCDGCHKAVAAGEQVMECRQCNWYLCATCRPVDPAAQAGVEVQDVER
;
A
#
# COMPACT_ATOMS: atom_id res chain seq x y z
N MET A 1 -14.59 -20.83 15.03
CA MET A 1 -14.75 -20.69 16.50
C MET A 1 -14.03 -21.78 17.30
N PRO A 2 -14.22 -23.10 17.08
CA PRO A 2 -13.56 -24.12 17.90
C PRO A 2 -12.02 -24.12 17.77
N ILE A 3 -11.51 -23.88 16.56
CA ILE A 3 -10.06 -23.84 16.29
C ILE A 3 -9.37 -22.66 17.00
N ALA A 4 -9.98 -21.48 16.99
CA ALA A 4 -9.41 -20.29 17.63
C ALA A 4 -9.38 -20.44 19.16
N LEU A 5 -10.42 -21.04 19.74
CA LEU A 5 -10.53 -21.29 21.17
C LEU A 5 -9.54 -22.38 21.60
N ALA A 6 -9.37 -23.43 20.80
CA ALA A 6 -8.34 -24.44 21.01
C ALA A 6 -6.92 -23.84 20.98
N VAL A 7 -6.59 -23.00 19.99
CA VAL A 7 -5.28 -22.34 19.89
C VAL A 7 -5.03 -21.40 21.07
N ALA A 8 -6.03 -20.64 21.52
CA ALA A 8 -5.91 -19.75 22.68
C ALA A 8 -5.71 -20.51 23.99
N VAL A 9 -6.43 -21.62 24.18
CA VAL A 9 -6.29 -22.50 25.37
C VAL A 9 -4.95 -23.25 25.34
N SER A 10 -4.51 -23.71 24.17
CA SER A 10 -3.17 -24.30 23.98
C SER A 10 -2.07 -23.28 24.27
N TRP A 11 -2.21 -22.03 23.81
CA TRP A 11 -1.26 -20.97 24.17
C TRP A 11 -1.25 -20.71 25.68
N PHE A 12 -2.42 -20.58 26.32
CA PHE A 12 -2.52 -20.31 27.76
C PHE A 12 -1.87 -21.40 28.61
N THR A 13 -2.01 -22.66 28.21
CA THR A 13 -1.44 -23.82 28.93
C THR A 13 0.05 -24.04 28.61
N LEU A 14 0.50 -23.79 27.38
CA LEU A 14 1.90 -23.97 26.96
C LEU A 14 2.75 -22.69 27.04
N ARG A 15 2.21 -21.57 27.56
CA ARG A 15 2.94 -20.28 27.67
C ARG A 15 4.27 -20.35 28.40
N ASN A 16 4.42 -21.29 29.34
CA ASN A 16 5.60 -21.43 30.19
C ASN A 16 6.57 -22.54 29.73
N THR A 17 6.33 -23.13 28.55
CA THR A 17 7.19 -24.15 27.95
C THR A 17 8.04 -23.59 26.82
N SER A 18 9.17 -24.22 26.51
CA SER A 18 10.11 -23.80 25.45
C SER A 18 9.52 -23.71 24.03
N HIS A 19 8.32 -24.24 23.81
CA HIS A 19 7.59 -24.19 22.53
C HIS A 19 6.46 -23.14 22.52
N GLY A 20 6.26 -22.39 23.60
CA GLY A 20 5.19 -21.39 23.73
C GLY A 20 5.28 -20.23 22.74
N TRP A 21 6.50 -19.91 22.28
CA TRP A 21 6.75 -18.87 21.27
C TRP A 21 6.04 -19.15 19.94
N LEU A 22 5.95 -20.42 19.52
CA LEU A 22 5.30 -20.80 18.26
C LEU A 22 3.80 -20.47 18.30
N PHE A 23 3.15 -20.76 19.42
CA PHE A 23 1.73 -20.45 19.61
C PHE A 23 1.51 -18.93 19.70
N GLN A 24 2.43 -18.18 20.32
CA GLN A 24 2.39 -16.72 20.38
C GLN A 24 2.50 -16.10 18.97
N ASP A 25 3.41 -16.62 18.14
CA ASP A 25 3.61 -16.15 16.77
C ASP A 25 2.41 -16.49 15.87
N ILE A 26 1.81 -17.67 16.03
CA ILE A 26 0.59 -18.06 15.30
C ILE A 26 -0.59 -17.14 15.66
N ILE A 27 -0.78 -16.86 16.96
CA ILE A 27 -1.83 -15.93 17.41
C ILE A 27 -1.55 -14.51 16.91
N GLY A 28 -0.29 -14.07 16.98
CA GLY A 28 0.15 -12.78 16.46
C GLY A 28 -0.08 -12.63 14.96
N ALA A 29 0.28 -13.64 14.17
CA ALA A 29 0.06 -13.67 12.73
C ALA A 29 -1.43 -13.70 12.38
N ALA A 30 -2.25 -14.44 13.13
CA ALA A 30 -3.70 -14.45 12.96
C ALA A 30 -4.32 -13.07 13.27
N PHE A 31 -3.86 -12.41 14.33
CA PHE A 31 -4.28 -11.05 14.70
C PHE A 31 -3.86 -10.02 13.65
N LEU A 32 -2.62 -10.09 13.14
CA LEU A 32 -2.16 -9.25 12.03
C LEU A 32 -3.02 -9.43 10.78
N CYS A 33 -3.27 -10.68 10.38
CA CYS A 33 -4.13 -10.98 9.23
C CYS A 33 -5.55 -10.44 9.44
N PHE A 34 -6.09 -10.55 10.66
CA PHE A 34 -7.40 -10.02 11.02
C PHE A 34 -7.43 -8.48 10.91
N ILE A 35 -6.42 -7.79 11.43
CA ILE A 35 -6.27 -6.34 11.29
C ILE A 35 -6.19 -5.94 9.83
N GLN A 36 -5.32 -6.56 9.03
CA GLN A 36 -5.16 -6.25 7.61
C GLN A 36 -6.44 -6.50 6.80
N ARG A 37 -7.24 -7.48 7.19
CA ARG A 37 -8.55 -7.76 6.57
C ARG A 37 -9.62 -6.73 6.95
N THR A 38 -9.55 -6.20 8.16
CA THR A 38 -10.54 -5.27 8.73
C THR A 38 -10.23 -3.83 8.33
N LEU A 39 -8.96 -3.43 8.38
CA LEU A 39 -8.46 -2.12 7.95
C LEU A 39 -8.32 -2.10 6.42
N ARG A 40 -9.44 -1.87 5.73
CA ARG A 40 -9.44 -1.69 4.28
C ARG A 40 -9.18 -0.24 3.94
N LEU A 41 -7.98 0.06 3.45
CA LEU A 41 -7.66 1.39 2.96
C LEU A 41 -8.46 1.66 1.67
N PRO A 42 -9.28 2.72 1.61
CA PRO A 42 -10.05 3.06 0.41
C PRO A 42 -9.18 3.76 -0.64
N ASN A 43 -8.14 4.49 -0.21
CA ASN A 43 -7.28 5.31 -1.06
C ASN A 43 -5.82 5.14 -0.66
N ILE A 44 -4.89 5.26 -1.62
CA ILE A 44 -3.45 5.27 -1.32
C ILE A 44 -3.07 6.50 -0.46
N ARG A 45 -3.84 7.61 -0.52
CA ARG A 45 -3.60 8.81 0.31
C ARG A 45 -3.56 8.47 1.80
N LEU A 46 -4.48 7.61 2.23
CA LEU A 46 -4.54 7.18 3.62
C LEU A 46 -3.36 6.26 3.93
N ALA A 47 -2.99 5.37 3.01
CA ALA A 47 -1.84 4.49 3.14
C ALA A 47 -0.53 5.30 3.27
N SER A 48 -0.31 6.27 2.39
CA SER A 48 0.88 7.12 2.38
C SER A 48 0.90 8.06 3.60
N ALA A 49 -0.21 8.69 3.95
CA ALA A 49 -0.29 9.52 5.15
C ALA A 49 0.03 8.73 6.43
N LEU A 50 -0.52 7.51 6.58
CA LEU A 50 -0.27 6.66 7.73
C LEU A 50 1.21 6.23 7.80
N LEU A 51 1.79 5.76 6.69
CA LEU A 51 3.19 5.35 6.63
C LEU A 51 4.16 6.50 6.87
N ILE A 52 3.89 7.68 6.31
CA ILE A 52 4.71 8.88 6.52
C ILE A 52 4.60 9.34 7.99
N LEU A 53 3.41 9.34 8.57
CA LEU A 53 3.22 9.66 9.98
C LEU A 53 4.02 8.70 10.87
N MET A 54 3.94 7.40 10.62
CA MET A 54 4.66 6.41 11.43
C MET A 54 6.18 6.47 11.22
N PHE A 55 6.64 6.80 10.01
CA PHE A 55 8.06 7.05 9.73
C PHE A 55 8.61 8.18 10.61
N PHE A 56 7.92 9.31 10.69
CA PHE A 56 8.35 10.42 11.54
C PHE A 56 8.19 10.12 13.03
N PHE A 57 7.15 9.37 13.41
CA PHE A 57 6.97 8.92 14.79
C PHE A 57 8.16 8.07 15.27
N ASP A 58 8.62 7.13 14.45
CA ASP A 58 9.77 6.25 14.77
C ASP A 58 11.08 7.04 14.88
N ILE A 59 11.32 7.98 13.95
CA ILE A 59 12.50 8.87 13.99
C ILE A 59 12.49 9.74 15.26
N PHE A 60 11.34 10.33 15.60
CA PHE A 60 11.22 11.15 16.79
C PHE A 60 11.50 10.34 18.06
N TRP A 61 10.90 9.17 18.20
CA TRP A 61 11.09 8.33 19.39
C TRP A 61 12.49 7.76 19.51
N VAL A 62 13.15 7.40 18.41
CA VAL A 62 14.50 6.83 18.48
C VAL A 62 15.58 7.91 18.63
N PHE A 63 15.52 9.01 17.88
CA PHE A 63 16.62 9.99 17.84
C PHE A 63 16.37 11.24 18.69
N ILE A 64 15.12 11.72 18.78
CA ILE A 64 14.80 12.99 19.46
C ILE A 64 14.53 12.77 20.95
N SER A 65 13.88 11.66 21.30
CA SER A 65 13.61 11.28 22.70
C SER A 65 14.85 11.30 23.61
N PRO A 66 16.00 10.67 23.27
CA PRO A 66 17.19 10.71 24.11
C PRO A 66 17.87 12.09 24.17
N LEU A 67 17.54 13.02 23.26
CA LEU A 67 18.10 14.37 23.24
C LEU A 67 17.34 15.32 24.20
N PHE A 68 16.03 15.11 24.35
CA PHE A 68 15.16 15.94 25.21
C PHE A 68 15.11 15.46 26.66
N PHE A 69 15.16 14.14 26.87
CA PHE A 69 15.23 13.52 28.18
C PHE A 69 16.61 12.87 28.32
N ARG A 70 17.49 13.45 29.14
CA ARG A 70 18.87 12.96 29.40
C ARG A 70 18.95 11.53 29.96
N SER A 71 17.81 10.89 30.19
CA SER A 71 17.61 9.47 30.39
C SER A 71 16.53 9.03 29.40
N SER A 72 16.85 8.11 28.50
CA SER A 72 15.93 7.64 27.46
C SER A 72 14.63 7.12 28.07
N VAL A 73 13.52 7.84 27.85
CA VAL A 73 12.15 7.45 28.24
C VAL A 73 11.79 6.05 27.73
N MET A 74 12.40 5.61 26.62
CA MET A 74 12.28 4.25 26.11
C MET A 74 12.90 3.20 27.05
N VAL A 75 13.97 3.51 27.79
CA VAL A 75 14.54 2.61 28.81
C VAL A 75 13.64 2.56 30.04
N GLU A 76 13.10 3.70 30.48
CA GLU A 76 12.23 3.76 31.67
C GLU A 76 10.88 3.05 31.44
N VAL A 77 10.33 3.17 30.23
CA VAL A 77 9.14 2.45 29.76
C VAL A 77 9.45 0.97 29.44
N ALA A 78 10.65 0.64 28.95
CA ALA A 78 11.06 -0.76 28.73
C ALA A 78 11.43 -1.50 30.02
N THR A 79 11.90 -0.80 31.07
CA THR A 79 12.10 -1.37 32.42
C THR A 79 10.83 -1.39 33.26
N GLY A 80 9.73 -0.84 32.74
CA GLY A 80 8.40 -0.97 33.32
C GLY A 80 8.35 -0.58 34.79
N GLY A 81 8.90 0.58 35.18
CA GLY A 81 8.71 1.18 36.51
C GLY A 81 8.72 0.22 37.71
N GLY A 82 9.60 -0.79 37.72
CA GLY A 82 9.68 -1.79 38.80
C GLY A 82 8.57 -2.86 38.84
N THR A 83 7.62 -2.87 37.91
CA THR A 83 6.51 -3.86 37.83
C THR A 83 6.68 -4.90 36.72
N GLY A 84 7.68 -4.76 35.84
CA GLY A 84 8.12 -5.83 34.92
C GLY A 84 7.15 -6.19 33.78
N GLU A 85 6.06 -5.46 33.60
CA GLU A 85 5.17 -5.68 32.45
C GLU A 85 5.71 -5.02 31.19
N GLN A 86 6.35 -5.83 30.34
CA GLN A 86 6.71 -5.44 28.98
C GLN A 86 5.46 -5.36 28.10
N VAL A 87 5.32 -4.26 27.36
CA VAL A 87 4.17 -3.99 26.49
C VAL A 87 4.03 -5.09 25.42
N PRO A 88 2.86 -5.75 25.30
CA PRO A 88 2.68 -6.97 24.53
C PRO A 88 2.39 -6.66 23.05
N MET A 89 3.37 -6.08 22.34
CA MET A 89 3.30 -5.86 20.89
C MET A 89 4.56 -6.30 20.15
N LEU A 90 5.08 -7.47 20.50
CA LEU A 90 6.33 -8.01 19.96
C LEU A 90 6.16 -9.47 19.50
N LEU A 91 6.53 -9.74 18.24
CA LEU A 91 6.78 -11.09 17.75
C LEU A 91 8.15 -11.51 18.31
N ARG A 92 8.23 -12.66 18.99
CA ARG A 92 9.48 -13.19 19.54
C ARG A 92 9.94 -14.34 18.68
N ILE A 93 10.90 -14.08 17.81
CA ILE A 93 11.56 -15.15 17.09
C ILE A 93 12.74 -15.61 17.95
N PRO A 94 12.72 -16.82 18.53
CA PRO A 94 13.93 -17.35 19.14
C PRO A 94 14.97 -17.49 18.04
N ALA A 95 16.14 -16.88 18.24
CA ALA A 95 17.22 -16.95 17.29
C ALA A 95 17.64 -18.41 17.10
N MET A 96 17.23 -19.04 15.98
CA MET A 96 17.76 -20.34 15.59
C MET A 96 19.25 -20.17 15.28
N GLY A 97 20.11 -20.44 16.27
CA GLY A 97 21.55 -20.62 16.10
C GLY A 97 22.47 -19.45 16.44
N ASP A 98 22.04 -18.42 17.19
CA ASP A 98 22.95 -17.35 17.63
C ASP A 98 23.74 -17.76 18.90
N PRO A 99 25.08 -17.64 18.93
CA PRO A 99 25.91 -17.82 20.13
C PRO A 99 25.64 -16.84 21.28
N LEU A 100 24.82 -15.80 21.05
CA LEU A 100 24.51 -14.73 22.01
C LEU A 100 23.09 -14.76 22.59
N GLY A 101 22.27 -15.77 22.28
CA GLY A 101 21.08 -16.11 23.09
C GLY A 101 20.01 -15.00 23.27
N GLY A 102 19.92 -14.03 22.35
CA GLY A 102 18.93 -12.96 22.42
C GLY A 102 17.67 -13.25 21.61
N ASP A 103 16.49 -13.04 22.20
CA ASP A 103 15.21 -13.04 21.48
C ASP A 103 15.20 -11.90 20.44
N ARG A 104 14.98 -12.23 19.16
CA ARG A 104 14.82 -11.21 18.12
C ARG A 104 13.40 -10.68 18.17
N MET A 105 13.29 -9.43 18.59
CA MET A 105 12.04 -8.72 18.80
C MET A 105 11.66 -7.98 17.52
N LEU A 106 10.58 -8.39 16.87
CA LEU A 106 10.05 -7.72 15.67
C LEU A 106 8.70 -7.08 15.99
N GLY A 107 8.56 -5.78 15.69
CA GLY A 107 7.35 -5.03 15.97
C GLY A 107 6.19 -5.44 15.05
N PHE A 108 5.00 -5.67 15.62
CA PHE A 108 3.80 -5.90 14.81
C PHE A 108 3.51 -4.75 13.84
N GLY A 109 3.85 -3.51 14.22
CA GLY A 109 3.69 -2.32 13.38
C GLY A 109 4.49 -2.37 12.08
N ASP A 110 5.72 -2.90 12.14
CA ASP A 110 6.63 -2.97 10.99
C ASP A 110 6.17 -3.98 9.93
N ILE A 111 5.38 -4.97 10.33
CA ILE A 111 4.76 -5.95 9.42
C ILE A 111 3.37 -5.48 8.99
N ALA A 112 2.59 -4.94 9.94
CA ALA A 112 1.22 -4.52 9.71
C ALA A 112 1.14 -3.38 8.68
N LEU A 113 1.95 -2.33 8.83
CA LEU A 113 1.81 -1.12 8.02
C LEU A 113 2.25 -1.32 6.56
N PRO A 114 3.44 -1.88 6.27
CA PRO A 114 3.80 -2.22 4.89
C PRO A 114 2.85 -3.28 4.32
N GLY A 115 2.37 -4.22 5.14
CA GLY A 115 1.39 -5.22 4.73
C GLY A 115 0.02 -4.62 4.32
N LEU A 116 -0.43 -3.56 4.99
CA LEU A 116 -1.62 -2.80 4.60
C LEU A 116 -1.44 -2.13 3.23
N LEU A 117 -0.28 -1.52 2.99
CA LEU A 117 0.06 -0.94 1.69
C LEU A 117 0.11 -2.00 0.59
N VAL A 118 0.83 -3.11 0.80
CA VAL A 118 0.94 -4.21 -0.18
C VAL A 118 -0.42 -4.84 -0.48
N SER A 119 -1.28 -5.00 0.55
CA SER A 119 -2.65 -5.52 0.39
C SER A 119 -3.52 -4.57 -0.44
N PHE A 120 -3.40 -3.26 -0.23
CA PHE A 120 -4.08 -2.26 -1.06
C PHE A 120 -3.62 -2.33 -2.52
N LEU A 121 -2.31 -2.41 -2.77
CA LEU A 121 -1.74 -2.51 -4.11
C LEU A 121 -2.16 -3.80 -4.83
N ARG A 122 -2.21 -4.92 -4.10
CA ARG A 122 -2.73 -6.19 -4.65
C ARG A 122 -4.18 -6.05 -5.10
N ARG A 123 -5.01 -5.39 -4.30
CA ARG A 123 -6.41 -5.12 -4.66
C ARG A 123 -6.50 -4.22 -5.88
N HIS A 124 -5.69 -3.15 -5.94
CA HIS A 124 -5.64 -2.24 -7.08
C HIS A 124 -5.20 -2.94 -8.37
N ASP A 125 -4.21 -3.82 -8.29
CA ASP A 125 -3.75 -4.62 -9.43
C ASP A 125 -4.84 -5.56 -9.96
N ILE A 126 -5.57 -6.23 -9.06
CA ILE A 126 -6.70 -7.10 -9.43
C ILE A 126 -7.79 -6.29 -10.14
N LEU A 127 -8.15 -5.12 -9.60
CA LEU A 127 -9.14 -4.23 -10.20
C LEU A 127 -8.67 -3.69 -11.56
N SER A 128 -7.36 -3.44 -11.70
CA SER A 128 -6.73 -2.98 -12.93
C SER A 128 -6.39 -4.12 -13.90
N ARG A 129 -6.84 -5.36 -13.63
CA ARG A 129 -6.55 -6.59 -14.40
C ARG A 129 -5.05 -6.82 -14.69
N ARG A 130 -4.19 -6.46 -13.74
CA ARG A 130 -2.73 -6.68 -13.83
C ARG A 130 -2.34 -7.96 -13.09
N SER A 131 -1.35 -8.67 -13.63
CA SER A 131 -0.77 -9.82 -12.93
C SER A 131 0.07 -9.37 -11.74
N ALA A 132 0.21 -10.25 -10.74
CA ALA A 132 0.94 -9.96 -9.49
C ALA A 132 2.36 -9.42 -9.76
N CYS A 133 3.07 -9.99 -10.73
CA CYS A 133 4.45 -9.62 -11.04
C CYS A 133 4.57 -8.40 -11.97
N ARG A 134 3.54 -8.10 -12.78
CA ARG A 134 3.56 -6.97 -13.73
C ARG A 134 2.91 -5.70 -13.18
N GLY A 135 2.09 -5.85 -12.15
CA GLY A 135 1.45 -4.77 -11.40
C GLY A 135 2.39 -4.08 -10.40
N TYR A 136 1.79 -3.44 -9.40
CA TYR A 136 2.49 -2.79 -8.29
C TYR A 136 2.86 -3.76 -7.16
N PHE A 137 2.13 -4.86 -7.01
CA PHE A 137 2.31 -5.84 -5.94
C PHE A 137 3.69 -6.48 -5.93
N GLY A 138 4.15 -7.03 -7.06
CA GLY A 138 5.45 -7.69 -7.16
C GLY A 138 6.62 -6.76 -6.80
N PRO A 139 6.73 -5.58 -7.44
CA PRO A 139 7.77 -4.60 -7.10
C PRO A 139 7.70 -4.12 -5.64
N ALA A 140 6.49 -3.89 -5.09
CA ALA A 140 6.33 -3.49 -3.69
C ALA A 140 6.77 -4.60 -2.71
N LEU A 141 6.46 -5.86 -3.03
CA LEU A 141 6.87 -7.02 -2.24
C LEU A 141 8.39 -7.21 -2.29
N ALA A 142 9.00 -7.03 -3.47
CA ALA A 142 10.45 -7.06 -3.61
C ALA A 142 11.12 -5.93 -2.82
N GLY A 143 10.58 -4.70 -2.91
CA GLY A 143 11.04 -3.56 -2.12
C GLY A 143 10.94 -3.79 -0.61
N TYR A 144 9.85 -4.40 -0.15
CA TYR A 144 9.67 -4.80 1.25
C TYR A 144 10.75 -5.81 1.69
N PHE A 145 10.97 -6.87 0.91
CA PHE A 145 11.96 -7.90 1.22
C PHE A 145 13.38 -7.33 1.26
N VAL A 146 13.75 -6.52 0.26
CA VAL A 146 15.05 -5.84 0.21
C VAL A 146 15.23 -4.93 1.42
N ALA A 147 14.21 -4.14 1.77
CA ALA A 147 14.26 -3.27 2.94
C ALA A 147 14.44 -4.07 4.24
N MET A 148 13.75 -5.20 4.40
CA MET A 148 13.93 -6.11 5.53
C MET A 148 15.35 -6.68 5.61
N CYS A 149 15.95 -7.06 4.49
CA CYS A 149 17.35 -7.49 4.50
C CYS A 149 18.29 -6.36 4.93
N VAL A 150 18.05 -5.14 4.44
CA VAL A 150 18.84 -3.96 4.80
C VAL A 150 18.69 -3.62 6.29
N THR A 151 17.48 -3.67 6.86
CA THR A 151 17.28 -3.44 8.30
C THR A 151 18.03 -4.46 9.14
N LEU A 152 17.96 -5.74 8.78
CA LEU A 152 18.66 -6.80 9.50
C LEU A 152 20.18 -6.59 9.46
N VAL A 153 20.75 -6.29 8.28
CA VAL A 153 22.18 -6.02 8.13
C VAL A 153 22.61 -4.79 8.92
N ALA A 154 21.82 -3.70 8.85
CA ALA A 154 22.13 -2.45 9.56
C ALA A 154 22.10 -2.63 11.08
N LEU A 155 21.15 -3.40 11.61
CA LEU A 155 21.07 -3.76 13.04
C LEU A 155 22.29 -4.58 13.50
N GLN A 156 22.76 -5.51 12.67
CA GLN A 156 23.96 -6.32 13.00
C GLN A 156 25.23 -5.47 13.05
N ILE A 157 25.35 -4.47 12.16
CA ILE A 157 26.53 -3.60 12.10
C ILE A 157 26.53 -2.57 13.22
N MET A 158 25.41 -1.88 13.44
CA MET A 158 25.41 -0.69 14.30
C MET A 158 25.24 -0.98 15.79
N LYS A 159 24.83 -2.19 16.18
CA LYS A 159 24.60 -2.59 17.60
C LYS A 159 23.76 -1.59 18.42
N ILE A 160 23.04 -0.70 17.75
CA ILE A 160 22.10 0.27 18.30
C ILE A 160 20.75 -0.06 17.66
N GLY A 161 19.68 -0.04 18.46
CA GLY A 161 18.33 -0.25 17.96
C GLY A 161 17.97 0.81 16.91
N GLN A 162 17.80 0.39 15.66
CA GLN A 162 17.41 1.28 14.57
C GLN A 162 15.92 1.18 14.29
N PRO A 163 15.27 2.31 13.96
CA PRO A 163 13.87 2.35 13.55
C PRO A 163 13.68 1.53 12.26
N ALA A 164 12.94 0.43 12.30
CA ALA A 164 12.78 -0.45 11.14
C ALA A 164 12.02 0.25 9.99
N LEU A 165 11.07 1.13 10.34
CA LEU A 165 10.28 1.89 9.37
C LEU A 165 11.13 2.85 8.54
N LEU A 166 12.30 3.27 9.06
CA LEU A 166 13.24 4.14 8.35
C LEU A 166 13.65 3.55 7.00
N TYR A 167 13.76 2.22 6.90
CA TYR A 167 14.15 1.51 5.68
C TYR A 167 12.94 0.92 4.96
N LEU A 168 11.93 0.44 5.70
CA LEU A 168 10.74 -0.20 5.12
C LEU A 168 9.85 0.76 4.36
N VAL A 169 9.64 1.97 4.88
CA VAL A 169 8.80 2.98 4.25
C VAL A 169 9.38 3.41 2.89
N PRO A 170 10.65 3.85 2.77
CA PRO A 170 11.21 4.17 1.46
C PRO A 170 11.31 2.94 0.54
N GLY A 171 11.56 1.75 1.09
CA GLY A 171 11.60 0.51 0.30
C GLY A 171 10.25 0.11 -0.31
N THR A 172 9.14 0.32 0.40
CA THR A 172 7.81 -0.06 -0.07
C THR A 172 7.05 1.10 -0.71
N LEU A 173 6.90 2.23 -0.01
CA LEU A 173 6.23 3.40 -0.54
C LEU A 173 7.05 4.04 -1.67
N GLY A 174 8.37 4.17 -1.50
CA GLY A 174 9.24 4.75 -2.52
C GLY A 174 9.24 3.96 -3.83
N THR A 175 9.37 2.62 -3.77
CA THR A 175 9.29 1.79 -4.99
C THR A 175 7.94 1.92 -5.71
N THR A 176 6.84 2.03 -4.95
CA THR A 176 5.50 2.19 -5.54
C THR A 176 5.31 3.55 -6.18
N LEU A 177 5.79 4.63 -5.54
CA LEU A 177 5.73 5.98 -6.08
C LEU A 177 6.62 6.14 -7.31
N VAL A 178 7.83 5.59 -7.29
CA VAL A 178 8.74 5.60 -8.46
C VAL A 178 8.11 4.85 -9.63
N LEU A 179 7.51 3.68 -9.38
CA LEU A 179 6.84 2.93 -10.44
C LEU A 179 5.60 3.66 -10.98
N ALA A 180 4.81 4.26 -10.10
CA ALA A 180 3.63 5.04 -10.47
C ALA A 180 4.03 6.28 -11.29
N TRP A 181 5.13 6.93 -10.92
CA TRP A 181 5.66 8.09 -11.65
C TRP A 181 6.19 7.69 -13.02
N ARG A 182 6.96 6.59 -13.12
CA ARG A 182 7.42 6.05 -14.41
C ARG A 182 6.26 5.62 -15.33
N ARG A 183 5.14 5.19 -14.76
CA ARG A 183 3.93 4.80 -15.50
C ARG A 183 2.94 5.94 -15.72
N GLN A 184 3.19 7.14 -15.19
CA GLN A 184 2.27 8.29 -15.23
C GLN A 184 0.86 7.98 -14.67
N GLU A 185 0.77 7.04 -13.73
CA GLU A 185 -0.49 6.58 -13.12
C GLU A 185 -0.69 7.11 -11.69
N VAL A 186 0.14 8.05 -11.26
CA VAL A 186 0.13 8.60 -9.89
C VAL A 186 -1.24 9.13 -9.49
N GLY A 187 -1.94 9.84 -10.38
CA GLY A 187 -3.28 10.40 -10.10
C GLY A 187 -4.34 9.31 -9.88
N ALA A 188 -4.37 8.31 -10.77
CA ALA A 188 -5.28 7.18 -10.65
C ALA A 188 -5.02 6.38 -9.36
N LEU A 189 -3.75 6.17 -9.01
CA LEU A 189 -3.37 5.53 -7.75
C LEU A 189 -3.77 6.40 -6.54
N TRP A 190 -3.54 7.71 -6.60
CA TRP A 190 -3.86 8.72 -5.57
C TRP A 190 -5.35 8.78 -5.24
N GLU A 191 -6.21 8.54 -6.22
CA GLU A 191 -7.66 8.54 -6.06
C GLU A 191 -8.25 7.14 -5.81
N GLY A 192 -7.42 6.10 -5.78
CA GLY A 192 -7.87 4.72 -5.58
C GLY A 192 -8.66 4.16 -6.78
N LYS A 193 -8.56 4.78 -7.96
CA LYS A 193 -9.30 4.39 -9.17
C LYS A 193 -8.47 3.40 -9.99
N ALA A 194 -9.10 2.31 -10.43
CA ALA A 194 -8.44 1.28 -11.23
C ALA A 194 -8.33 1.69 -12.70
N CYS A 195 -7.19 1.43 -13.34
CA CYS A 195 -6.96 1.68 -14.76
C CYS A 195 -6.36 0.43 -15.42
N PRO A 196 -7.09 -0.30 -16.29
CA PRO A 196 -6.49 -1.35 -17.10
C PRO A 196 -5.25 -0.83 -17.85
N GLY A 197 -4.12 -1.52 -17.64
CA GLY A 197 -2.92 -1.26 -18.42
C GLY A 197 -3.14 -1.67 -19.87
N ALA A 198 -2.65 -0.85 -20.81
CA ALA A 198 -2.84 -0.93 -22.25
C ALA A 198 -2.48 -2.27 -22.94
N SER A 199 -1.87 -3.24 -22.24
CA SER A 199 -1.51 -4.53 -22.81
C SER A 199 -2.60 -5.58 -22.59
N GLY A 200 -3.66 -5.52 -23.42
CA GLY A 200 -4.63 -6.60 -23.59
C GLY A 200 -6.10 -6.24 -23.34
N ALA A 201 -6.53 -5.03 -23.70
CA ALA A 201 -7.95 -4.67 -23.64
C ALA A 201 -8.77 -5.55 -24.61
N ARG A 202 -9.44 -6.59 -24.08
CA ARG A 202 -10.69 -7.08 -24.68
C ARG A 202 -11.73 -5.96 -24.55
N LEU A 203 -12.62 -5.87 -25.53
CA LEU A 203 -13.72 -4.89 -25.63
C LEU A 203 -14.63 -4.84 -24.37
N ASP A 204 -14.50 -5.79 -23.44
CA ASP A 204 -15.31 -5.92 -22.22
C ASP A 204 -14.54 -5.58 -20.92
N ALA A 205 -13.52 -4.70 -20.99
CA ALA A 205 -12.76 -4.25 -19.83
C ALA A 205 -13.38 -2.99 -19.17
N PRO A 206 -13.34 -2.87 -17.83
CA PRO A 206 -13.85 -1.70 -17.12
C PRO A 206 -13.12 -0.45 -17.59
N VAL A 207 -13.89 0.54 -18.00
CA VAL A 207 -13.40 1.61 -18.86
C VAL A 207 -12.65 2.68 -18.05
N CYS A 208 -11.42 3.01 -18.48
CA CYS A 208 -10.62 4.07 -17.85
C CYS A 208 -11.29 5.43 -18.05
N ASN A 209 -11.45 6.18 -16.95
CA ASN A 209 -11.83 7.60 -16.98
C ASN A 209 -10.63 8.54 -17.09
N TYR A 210 -9.44 8.02 -17.40
CA TYR A 210 -8.20 8.79 -17.42
C TYR A 210 -7.45 8.55 -18.72
N CYS A 211 -6.78 9.59 -19.22
CA CYS A 211 -5.85 9.49 -20.34
C CYS A 211 -4.54 8.80 -19.88
N PRO A 212 -3.65 8.38 -20.81
CA PRO A 212 -2.34 7.81 -20.45
C PRO A 212 -1.43 8.77 -19.64
N GLY A 213 -1.72 10.08 -19.66
CA GLY A 213 -1.09 11.07 -18.79
C GLY A 213 -1.70 11.18 -17.39
N GLY A 214 -2.71 10.36 -17.06
CA GLY A 214 -3.35 10.36 -15.74
C GLY A 214 -4.39 11.45 -15.49
N HIS A 215 -4.72 12.26 -16.51
CA HIS A 215 -5.77 13.29 -16.40
C HIS A 215 -7.15 12.71 -16.62
N SER A 216 -8.16 13.26 -15.95
CA SER A 216 -9.55 12.87 -16.14
C SER A 216 -10.01 13.18 -17.57
N LEU A 217 -10.67 12.20 -18.18
CA LEU A 217 -11.39 12.37 -19.43
C LEU A 217 -12.72 13.06 -19.14
N ILE A 218 -13.03 14.09 -19.91
CA ILE A 218 -14.25 14.88 -19.80
C ILE A 218 -15.05 14.67 -21.09
N LEU A 219 -16.37 14.56 -20.97
CA LEU A 219 -17.25 14.45 -22.12
C LEU A 219 -17.29 15.78 -22.88
N ARG A 220 -16.92 15.76 -24.17
CA ARG A 220 -16.93 16.94 -25.06
C ARG A 220 -17.24 16.55 -26.50
N ALA A 221 -17.67 17.54 -27.30
CA ALA A 221 -17.76 17.40 -28.75
C ALA A 221 -16.36 17.44 -29.39
N ALA A 222 -16.05 16.45 -30.23
CA ALA A 222 -14.77 16.38 -30.94
C ALA A 222 -14.65 17.46 -32.03
N GLY A 223 -13.45 18.01 -32.21
CA GLY A 223 -13.14 18.96 -33.30
C GLY A 223 -12.89 18.33 -34.68
N SER A 224 -13.25 17.05 -34.87
CA SER A 224 -12.81 16.12 -35.93
C SER A 224 -11.37 15.59 -35.76
N GLY A 225 -11.18 14.29 -36.01
CA GLY A 225 -9.85 13.66 -36.05
C GLY A 225 -9.91 12.13 -35.93
N ARG A 226 -8.91 11.50 -35.31
CA ARG A 226 -8.87 10.06 -35.05
C ARG A 226 -8.86 9.75 -33.55
N CYS A 227 -9.68 8.79 -33.14
CA CYS A 227 -9.67 8.25 -31.77
C CYS A 227 -8.29 7.65 -31.42
N ASP A 228 -7.71 8.01 -30.28
CA ASP A 228 -6.40 7.49 -29.86
C ASP A 228 -6.43 6.02 -29.41
N GLY A 229 -7.62 5.50 -29.12
CA GLY A 229 -7.81 4.11 -28.69
C GLY A 229 -7.96 3.10 -29.84
N CYS A 230 -8.79 3.43 -30.85
CA CYS A 230 -9.07 2.52 -31.98
C CYS A 230 -8.66 3.07 -33.36
N HIS A 231 -8.13 4.29 -33.42
CA HIS A 231 -7.73 4.98 -34.65
C HIS A 231 -8.84 5.21 -35.68
N LYS A 232 -10.10 4.90 -35.35
CA LYS A 232 -11.26 5.25 -36.18
C LYS A 232 -11.39 6.76 -36.29
N ALA A 233 -11.82 7.22 -37.47
CA ALA A 233 -12.19 8.60 -37.69
C ALA A 233 -13.38 8.96 -36.79
N VAL A 234 -13.31 10.14 -36.18
CA VAL A 234 -14.33 10.74 -35.33
C VAL A 234 -14.72 12.05 -36.01
N ALA A 235 -16.00 12.21 -36.34
CA ALA A 235 -16.49 13.43 -36.99
C ALA A 235 -16.49 14.63 -36.03
N ALA A 236 -16.46 15.85 -36.59
CA ALA A 236 -16.68 17.06 -35.80
C ALA A 236 -18.09 17.01 -35.18
N GLY A 237 -18.19 17.30 -33.87
CA GLY A 237 -19.44 17.26 -33.12
C GLY A 237 -19.77 15.91 -32.47
N GLU A 238 -19.03 14.83 -32.76
CA GLU A 238 -19.23 13.56 -32.05
C GLU A 238 -18.86 13.67 -30.57
N GLN A 239 -19.66 13.07 -29.70
CA GLN A 239 -19.35 13.02 -28.28
C GLN A 239 -18.18 12.06 -28.01
N VAL A 240 -17.10 12.60 -27.47
CA VAL A 240 -15.90 11.88 -27.10
C VAL A 240 -15.51 12.18 -25.66
N MET A 241 -14.77 11.24 -25.09
CA MET A 241 -14.14 11.43 -23.79
C MET A 241 -12.74 11.98 -24.05
N GLU A 242 -12.56 13.27 -23.77
CA GLU A 242 -11.38 14.05 -24.13
C GLU A 242 -10.56 14.45 -22.90
N CYS A 243 -9.23 14.41 -23.03
CA CYS A 243 -8.28 15.11 -22.19
C CYS A 243 -7.57 16.20 -23.02
N ARG A 244 -7.94 17.46 -22.78
CA ARG A 244 -7.30 18.62 -23.44
C ARG A 244 -5.80 18.74 -23.15
N GLN A 245 -5.38 18.38 -21.94
CA GLN A 245 -3.98 18.53 -21.51
C GLN A 245 -3.03 17.61 -22.27
N CYS A 246 -3.51 16.44 -22.72
CA CYS A 246 -2.72 15.47 -23.48
C CYS A 246 -3.08 15.42 -24.96
N ASN A 247 -4.00 16.27 -25.42
CA ASN A 247 -4.62 16.16 -26.75
C ASN A 247 -5.02 14.70 -27.07
N TRP A 248 -5.70 14.06 -26.12
CA TRP A 248 -6.02 12.63 -26.18
C TRP A 248 -7.51 12.43 -26.02
N TYR A 249 -8.16 11.67 -26.91
CA TYR A 249 -9.59 11.41 -26.85
C TYR A 249 -9.98 10.01 -27.32
N LEU A 250 -11.08 9.52 -26.73
CA LEU A 250 -11.67 8.21 -27.02
C LEU A 250 -13.08 8.37 -27.57
N CYS A 251 -13.37 7.68 -28.68
CA CYS A 251 -14.71 7.61 -29.25
C CYS A 251 -15.69 6.85 -28.36
N ALA A 252 -16.99 7.02 -28.60
CA ALA A 252 -18.06 6.35 -27.86
C ALA A 252 -17.95 4.80 -27.90
N THR A 253 -17.33 4.22 -28.93
CA THR A 253 -17.08 2.78 -29.00
C THR A 253 -15.95 2.34 -28.05
N CYS A 254 -14.90 3.16 -27.93
CA CYS A 254 -13.78 2.89 -27.00
C CYS A 254 -14.15 3.23 -25.56
N ARG A 255 -15.00 4.24 -25.36
CA ARG A 255 -15.51 4.66 -24.07
C ARG A 255 -17.00 4.98 -24.19
N PRO A 256 -17.89 4.00 -23.96
CA PRO A 256 -19.31 4.30 -23.88
C PRO A 256 -19.58 5.25 -22.71
N VAL A 257 -20.44 6.22 -22.96
CA VAL A 257 -20.83 7.29 -22.05
C VAL A 257 -22.26 6.99 -21.61
N ASP A 258 -22.55 7.12 -20.33
CA ASP A 258 -23.90 6.93 -19.83
C ASP A 258 -24.85 7.97 -20.45
N PRO A 259 -26.05 7.58 -20.93
CA PRO A 259 -26.96 8.49 -21.62
C PRO A 259 -27.40 9.69 -20.77
N ALA A 260 -27.39 9.56 -19.43
CA ALA A 260 -27.66 10.66 -18.51
C ALA A 260 -26.57 11.75 -18.52
N ALA A 261 -25.32 11.40 -18.82
CA ALA A 261 -24.21 12.35 -18.93
C ALA A 261 -24.20 13.06 -20.30
N GLN A 262 -24.71 12.40 -21.35
CA GLN A 262 -24.81 12.96 -22.71
C GLN A 262 -25.80 14.13 -22.76
N ALA A 263 -26.92 14.03 -22.04
CA ALA A 263 -27.95 15.07 -21.97
C ALA A 263 -27.48 16.40 -21.34
N GLY A 264 -26.43 16.38 -20.51
CA GLY A 264 -25.90 17.59 -19.86
C GLY A 264 -24.98 18.44 -20.74
N VAL A 265 -24.39 17.86 -21.79
CA VAL A 265 -23.46 18.55 -22.69
C VAL A 265 -24.20 19.26 -23.83
N GLU A 266 -25.29 18.67 -24.32
CA GLU A 266 -26.12 19.23 -25.38
C GLU A 266 -26.74 20.59 -24.99
N VAL A 267 -26.96 20.82 -23.69
CA VAL A 267 -27.49 22.10 -23.18
C VAL A 267 -26.43 23.21 -23.17
N GLN A 268 -25.15 22.89 -22.95
CA GLN A 268 -24.07 23.90 -22.88
C GLN A 268 -23.59 24.42 -24.24
N ASP A 269 -23.72 23.62 -25.31
CA ASP A 269 -23.34 24.04 -26.66
C ASP A 269 -24.46 24.84 -27.38
N VAL A 270 -25.67 24.91 -26.82
CA VAL A 270 -26.78 25.73 -27.34
C VAL A 270 -26.74 27.17 -26.80
N GLU A 271 -26.10 27.41 -25.65
CA GLU A 271 -26.00 28.73 -25.02
C GLU A 271 -24.75 29.54 -25.42
N ARG A 272 -23.99 29.10 -26.44
CA ARG A 272 -22.73 29.73 -26.86
C ARG A 272 -22.69 30.05 -28.35
#